data_AF-A0A1E7I6M5-F1
#
_entry.id   AF-A0A1E7I6M5-F1
#
_cell.length_a   1.000
_cell.length_b   1.000
_cell.length_c   1.000
_cell.angle_alpha   90.00
_cell.angle_beta   90.00
_cell.angle_gamma   90.00
#
_symmetry.space_group_name_H-M   'P 1'
#
loop_
_entity.id
_entity.type
_entity.pdbx_description
1 polymer ?
#
loop_
_entity_poly.entity_id
_entity_poly.type
_entity_poly.pdbx_seq_one_letter_code
_entity_poly.pdbx_strand_id
1 'polypeptide(L)'
;MKKLSRYLLFCCAIIIAYLMGSMNAQWQETSISQPVQSQNKVFEQRVEHYQPSCQQLSHLGRSPLVQQGNDLFFVYTTKDYFYVVGMNLSPQNDPLTHWWGGERSNAISRHCQE
;
A
#
# COMPACT_ATOMS: atom_id res chain seq x y z
N MET A 1 38.07 -4.10 -46.41
CA MET A 1 37.20 -3.04 -45.82
C MET A 1 35.71 -3.38 -45.78
N LYS A 2 35.10 -3.97 -46.82
CA LYS A 2 33.65 -4.31 -46.84
C LYS A 2 33.17 -5.28 -45.74
N LYS A 3 34.02 -6.22 -45.29
CA LYS A 3 33.69 -7.18 -44.21
C LYS A 3 33.65 -6.51 -42.83
N LEU A 4 34.59 -5.59 -42.55
CA LEU A 4 34.66 -4.85 -41.28
C LEU A 4 33.41 -3.99 -41.06
N SER A 5 32.96 -3.30 -42.12
CA SER A 5 31.72 -2.50 -42.10
C SER A 5 30.47 -3.33 -41.79
N ARG A 6 30.41 -4.59 -42.25
CA ARG A 6 29.27 -5.50 -41.96
C ARG A 6 29.25 -5.96 -40.51
N TYR A 7 30.41 -6.27 -39.93
CA TYR A 7 30.50 -6.63 -38.51
C TYR A 7 30.14 -5.45 -37.60
N LEU A 8 30.53 -4.23 -37.98
CA LEU A 8 30.20 -3.02 -37.22
C LEU A 8 28.68 -2.76 -37.20
N LEU A 9 28.02 -2.91 -38.35
CA LEU A 9 26.56 -2.78 -38.45
C LEU A 9 25.83 -3.86 -37.64
N PHE A 10 26.33 -5.10 -37.64
CA PHE A 10 25.74 -6.19 -36.86
C PHE A 10 25.87 -5.95 -35.35
N CYS A 11 27.04 -5.49 -34.87
CA CYS A 11 27.23 -5.12 -33.48
C CYS A 11 26.32 -3.95 -33.06
N CYS A 12 26.18 -2.92 -33.90
CA CYS A 12 25.25 -1.81 -33.64
C CYS A 12 23.79 -2.29 -33.51
N ALA A 13 23.35 -3.21 -34.38
CA ALA A 13 21.99 -3.73 -34.33
C ALA A 13 21.70 -4.51 -33.03
N ILE A 14 22.67 -5.32 -32.56
CA ILE A 14 22.54 -6.06 -31.29
C ILE A 14 22.44 -5.12 -30.09
N ILE A 15 23.27 -4.07 -30.05
CA ILE A 15 23.27 -3.09 -28.97
C ILE A 15 21.94 -2.33 -28.94
N ILE A 16 21.43 -1.91 -30.10
CA ILE A 16 20.14 -1.21 -30.22
C ILE A 16 18.99 -2.12 -29.77
N ALA A 17 18.98 -3.39 -30.19
CA ALA A 17 17.96 -4.35 -29.80
C ALA A 17 17.98 -4.62 -28.28
N TYR A 18 19.16 -4.72 -27.68
CA TYR A 18 19.32 -4.88 -26.23
C TYR A 18 18.79 -3.66 -25.47
N LEU A 19 19.14 -2.44 -25.89
CA LEU A 19 18.68 -1.20 -25.29
C LEU A 19 17.15 -1.03 -25.42
N MET A 20 16.59 -1.34 -26.59
CA MET A 20 15.13 -1.30 -26.80
C MET A 20 14.41 -2.32 -25.93
N GLY A 21 14.95 -3.54 -25.80
CA GLY A 21 14.40 -4.57 -24.93
C GLY A 21 14.41 -4.17 -23.45
N SER A 22 15.52 -3.62 -22.95
CA SER A 22 15.62 -3.18 -21.55
C SER A 22 14.71 -1.99 -21.24
N MET A 23 14.56 -1.05 -22.17
CA MET A 23 13.62 0.06 -22.00
C MET A 23 12.19 -0.43 -21.98
N ASN A 24 11.79 -1.34 -22.88
CA ASN A 24 10.42 -1.87 -22.88
C ASN A 24 10.07 -2.61 -21.57
N ALA A 25 11.03 -3.36 -21.02
CA ALA A 25 10.87 -4.02 -19.73
C ALA A 25 10.67 -3.01 -18.58
N GLN A 26 11.50 -1.96 -18.52
CA GLN A 26 11.34 -0.89 -17.53
C GLN A 26 10.02 -0.12 -17.68
N TRP A 27 9.55 0.11 -18.91
CA TRP A 27 8.28 0.80 -19.17
C TRP A 27 7.08 -0.04 -18.72
N GLN A 28 7.09 -1.35 -18.95
CA GLN A 28 6.06 -2.25 -18.42
C GLN A 28 6.08 -2.31 -16.89
N GLU A 29 7.25 -2.41 -16.26
CA GLU A 29 7.34 -2.38 -14.80
C GLU A 29 6.82 -1.06 -14.22
N THR A 30 7.21 0.08 -14.80
CA THR A 30 6.81 1.41 -14.30
C THR A 30 5.31 1.66 -14.48
N SER A 31 4.73 1.26 -15.62
CA SER A 31 3.29 1.45 -15.90
C SER A 31 2.38 0.57 -15.03
N ILE A 32 2.83 -0.62 -14.64
CA ILE A 32 2.07 -1.52 -13.76
C ILE A 32 2.27 -1.18 -12.28
N SER A 33 3.47 -0.74 -11.89
CA SER A 33 3.80 -0.48 -10.48
C SER A 33 3.27 0.87 -9.95
N GLN A 34 3.18 1.91 -10.79
CA GLN A 34 2.63 3.21 -10.37
C GLN A 34 1.15 3.19 -9.90
N PRO A 35 0.20 2.56 -10.62
CA PRO A 35 -1.19 2.51 -10.17
C PRO A 35 -1.35 1.67 -8.88
N VAL A 36 -0.59 0.57 -8.74
CA VAL A 36 -0.63 -0.27 -7.53
C VAL A 36 -0.04 0.46 -6.32
N GLN A 37 1.10 1.13 -6.48
CA GLN A 37 1.70 1.92 -5.39
C GLN A 37 0.83 3.11 -4.97
N SER A 38 0.16 3.75 -5.92
CA SER A 38 -0.75 4.85 -5.59
C SER A 38 -2.00 4.35 -4.85
N GLN A 39 -2.59 3.21 -5.26
CA GLN A 39 -3.70 2.59 -4.54
C GLN A 39 -3.32 2.15 -3.12
N ASN A 40 -2.14 1.54 -2.94
CA ASN A 40 -1.64 1.16 -1.62
C ASN A 40 -1.49 2.38 -0.72
N LYS A 41 -0.84 3.45 -1.19
CA LYS A 41 -0.66 4.68 -0.41
C LYS A 41 -1.97 5.32 0.00
N VAL A 42 -2.95 5.37 -0.91
CA VAL A 42 -4.27 5.94 -0.58
C VAL A 42 -4.98 5.06 0.45
N PHE A 43 -4.85 3.74 0.37
CA PHE A 43 -5.39 2.84 1.40
C PHE A 43 -4.69 3.01 2.75
N GLU A 44 -3.36 3.03 2.79
CA GLU A 44 -2.57 3.28 4.01
C GLU A 44 -3.05 4.56 4.71
N GLN A 45 -3.18 5.65 3.96
CA GLN A 45 -3.71 6.91 4.48
C GLN A 45 -5.11 6.75 5.06
N ARG A 46 -6.03 6.03 4.41
CA ARG A 46 -7.37 5.82 4.97
C ARG A 46 -7.33 5.05 6.29
N VAL A 47 -6.44 4.07 6.42
CA VAL A 47 -6.26 3.36 7.70
C VAL A 47 -5.70 4.30 8.77
N GLU A 48 -4.66 5.08 8.47
CA GLU A 48 -4.06 6.06 9.39
C GLU A 48 -5.02 7.16 9.84
N HIS A 49 -5.94 7.58 8.96
CA HIS A 49 -6.96 8.59 9.28
C HIS A 49 -8.21 8.01 9.96
N TYR A 50 -8.35 6.68 10.03
CA TYR A 50 -9.47 6.07 10.75
C TYR A 50 -9.37 6.40 12.22
N GLN A 51 -10.36 7.13 12.76
CA GLN A 51 -10.41 7.50 14.17
C GLN A 51 -11.23 6.47 14.96
N PRO A 52 -10.61 5.68 15.85
CA PRO A 52 -11.34 4.76 16.72
C PRO A 52 -12.34 5.51 17.60
N SER A 53 -13.54 4.97 17.76
CA SER A 53 -14.50 5.52 18.70
C SER A 53 -14.07 5.31 20.15
N CYS A 54 -14.60 6.13 21.05
CA CYS A 54 -14.32 5.98 22.49
C CYS A 54 -14.67 4.57 23.01
N GLN A 55 -15.76 3.99 22.51
CA GLN A 55 -16.17 2.63 22.87
C GLN A 55 -15.14 1.59 22.40
N GLN A 56 -14.59 1.74 21.18
CA GLN A 56 -13.55 0.85 20.67
C GLN A 56 -12.24 0.99 21.46
N LEU A 57 -11.87 2.20 21.88
CA LEU A 57 -10.68 2.46 22.69
C LEU A 57 -10.82 1.99 24.14
N SER A 58 -12.03 1.97 24.67
CA SER A 58 -12.33 1.55 26.05
C SER A 58 -12.45 0.04 26.20
N HIS A 59 -12.80 -0.68 25.13
CA HIS A 59 -12.93 -2.14 25.14
C HIS A 59 -11.58 -2.84 24.94
N LEU A 60 -11.11 -3.55 25.97
CA LEU A 60 -9.90 -4.37 25.91
C LEU A 60 -10.05 -5.53 24.91
N GLY A 61 -9.02 -5.75 24.10
CA GLY A 61 -9.00 -6.78 23.07
C GLY A 61 -9.58 -6.29 21.74
N ARG A 62 -10.20 -7.20 20.98
CA ARG A 62 -10.70 -6.90 19.63
C ARG A 62 -12.07 -6.25 19.69
N SER A 63 -12.21 -5.07 19.09
CA SER A 63 -13.51 -4.43 18.88
C SER A 63 -14.28 -5.07 17.71
N PRO A 64 -15.60 -4.82 17.60
CA PRO A 64 -16.36 -5.22 16.42
C PRO A 64 -15.79 -4.62 15.14
N LEU A 65 -15.86 -5.40 14.05
CA LEU A 65 -15.49 -4.93 12.72
C LEU A 65 -16.42 -3.81 12.26
N VAL A 66 -15.84 -2.76 11.68
CA VAL A 66 -16.54 -1.62 11.09
C VAL A 66 -16.25 -1.63 9.60
N GLN A 67 -17.30 -1.68 8.78
CA GLN A 67 -17.16 -1.62 7.32
C GLN A 67 -17.46 -0.20 6.83
N GLN A 68 -16.57 0.35 5.98
CA GLN A 68 -16.78 1.60 5.26
C GLN A 68 -16.45 1.39 3.77
N GLY A 69 -17.50 1.25 2.96
CA GLY A 69 -17.33 0.85 1.56
C GLY A 69 -16.68 -0.54 1.44
N ASN A 70 -15.54 -0.60 0.75
CA ASN A 70 -14.76 -1.83 0.58
C ASN A 70 -13.70 -2.03 1.67
N ASP A 71 -13.57 -1.09 2.61
CA ASP A 71 -12.61 -1.18 3.70
C ASP A 71 -13.29 -1.77 4.96
N LEU A 72 -12.60 -2.71 5.60
CA LEU A 72 -12.93 -3.25 6.92
C LEU A 72 -11.91 -2.76 7.92
N PHE A 73 -12.38 -2.20 9.04
CA PHE A 73 -11.55 -1.76 10.14
C PHE A 73 -11.87 -2.56 11.38
N PHE A 74 -10.85 -2.95 12.13
CA PHE A 74 -11.03 -3.33 13.53
C PHE A 74 -9.97 -2.66 14.39
N VAL A 75 -10.31 -2.45 15.65
CA VAL A 75 -9.42 -1.87 16.65
C VAL A 75 -9.08 -2.95 17.65
N TYR A 76 -7.80 -3.21 17.84
CA TYR A 76 -7.32 -4.06 18.91
C TYR A 76 -6.70 -3.19 19.99
N THR A 77 -7.18 -3.31 21.22
CA THR A 77 -6.62 -2.57 22.34
C THR A 77 -6.01 -3.49 23.38
N THR A 78 -4.95 -3.00 24.00
CA THR A 78 -4.31 -3.60 25.17
C THR A 78 -4.46 -2.64 26.34
N LYS A 79 -3.81 -2.94 27.46
CA LYS A 79 -3.78 -2.02 28.61
C LYS A 79 -3.20 -0.66 28.21
N ASP A 80 -2.10 -0.64 27.45
CA ASP A 80 -1.30 0.57 27.24
C ASP A 80 -1.38 1.10 25.78
N TYR A 81 -1.68 0.23 24.82
CA TYR A 81 -1.67 0.56 23.38
C TYR A 81 -2.98 0.22 22.68
N PHE A 82 -3.22 0.87 21.55
CA PHE A 82 -4.24 0.46 20.58
C PHE A 82 -3.61 0.31 19.19
N TYR A 83 -4.25 -0.51 18.37
CA TYR A 83 -3.89 -0.78 16.99
C TYR A 83 -5.16 -0.74 16.14
N VAL A 84 -5.11 0.00 15.05
CA VAL A 84 -6.12 -0.02 14.00
C VAL A 84 -5.60 -0.89 12.88
N VAL A 85 -6.41 -1.84 12.45
CA VAL A 85 -6.09 -2.69 11.30
C VAL A 85 -7.18 -2.47 10.27
N GLY A 86 -6.76 -2.06 9.07
CA GLY A 86 -7.61 -1.92 7.90
C GLY A 86 -7.36 -3.06 6.92
N MET A 87 -8.42 -3.50 6.24
CA MET A 87 -8.35 -4.44 5.12
C MET A 87 -9.23 -3.91 3.97
N ASN A 88 -8.68 -3.77 2.76
CA ASN A 88 -9.48 -3.47 1.57
C ASN A 88 -9.81 -4.77 0.83
N LEU A 89 -11.09 -5.03 0.62
CA LEU A 89 -11.60 -6.23 -0.06
C LEU A 89 -12.22 -5.92 -1.43
N SER A 90 -11.71 -4.90 -2.13
CA SER A 90 -12.25 -4.54 -3.45
C SER A 90 -12.07 -5.72 -4.42
N PRO A 91 -13.14 -6.21 -5.08
CA PRO A 91 -13.06 -7.42 -5.92
C PRO A 91 -12.20 -7.26 -7.18
N GLN A 92 -11.80 -6.03 -7.51
CA GLN A 92 -10.96 -5.71 -8.67
C GLN A 92 -9.46 -5.84 -8.39
N ASN A 93 -9.04 -5.91 -7.12
CA ASN A 93 -7.65 -5.87 -6.71
C ASN A 93 -7.34 -6.97 -5.67
N ASP A 94 -6.06 -7.27 -5.47
CA ASP A 94 -5.64 -8.12 -4.36
C ASP A 94 -5.99 -7.46 -3.02
N PRO A 95 -6.33 -8.24 -1.97
CA PRO A 95 -6.63 -7.70 -0.67
C PRO A 95 -5.45 -6.90 -0.10
N LEU A 96 -5.70 -5.66 0.28
CA LEU A 96 -4.70 -4.82 0.93
C LEU A 96 -4.91 -4.86 2.43
N THR A 97 -3.83 -4.92 3.21
CA THR A 97 -3.88 -4.84 4.67
C THR A 97 -2.85 -3.84 5.16
N HIS A 98 -3.26 -2.96 6.07
CA HIS A 98 -2.37 -1.99 6.70
C HIS A 98 -2.80 -1.81 8.15
N TRP A 99 -1.87 -1.39 9.00
CA TRP A 99 -2.15 -1.15 10.39
C TRP A 99 -1.30 0.00 10.92
N TRP A 100 -1.85 0.71 11.90
CA TRP A 100 -1.12 1.69 12.68
C TRP A 100 -1.58 1.60 14.14
N GLY A 101 -0.87 2.27 15.04
CA GLY A 101 -1.23 2.26 16.45
C GLY A 101 -0.54 3.34 17.25
N GLY A 102 -0.87 3.40 18.53
CA GLY A 102 -0.32 4.39 19.45
C GLY A 102 -0.69 4.10 20.90
N GLU A 103 -0.29 5.00 21.79
CA GLU A 103 -0.65 4.93 23.21
C GLU A 103 -2.14 5.15 23.40
N ARG A 104 -2.78 4.22 24.12
CA ARG A 104 -4.22 4.20 24.34
C ARG A 104 -4.68 5.34 25.24
N SER A 105 -3.91 5.68 26.27
CA SER A 105 -4.19 6.79 27.18
C SER A 105 -4.30 8.12 26.43
N ASN A 106 -3.39 8.37 25.49
CA ASN A 106 -3.38 9.58 24.67
C ASN A 106 -4.55 9.62 23.67
N ALA A 107 -4.93 8.47 23.11
CA ALA A 107 -6.09 8.40 22.22
C ALA A 107 -7.40 8.63 22.99
N ILE A 108 -7.56 8.02 24.17
CA ILE A 108 -8.74 8.22 25.03
C ILE A 108 -8.85 9.67 25.46
N SER A 109 -7.77 10.31 25.93
CA SER A 109 -7.82 11.70 26.36
C SER A 109 -8.19 12.68 25.25
N ARG A 110 -7.91 12.34 23.97
CA ARG A 110 -8.29 13.17 22.82
C ARG A 110 -9.70 12.91 22.31
N HIS A 111 -10.16 11.66 22.34
CA HIS A 111 -11.40 11.24 21.67
C HIS A 111 -12.58 10.96 22.61
N CYS A 112 -12.36 10.87 23.92
CA CYS A 112 -13.40 10.54 24.92
C CYS A 112 -13.72 11.70 25.89
N GLN A 113 -13.15 12.89 25.70
CA GLN A 113 -13.46 14.05 26.54
C GLN A 113 -14.70 14.76 25.97
N GLU A 114 -15.85 14.49 26.59
CA GLU A 114 -17.03 15.37 26.57
C GLU A 114 -16.94 16.42 27.70
#